data_AF-A0A962A4X5-F1
#
_entry.id   AF-A0A962A4X5-F1
#
_cell.length_a   1.000
_cell.length_b   1.000
_cell.length_c   1.000
_cell.angle_alpha   90.00
_cell.angle_beta   90.00
_cell.angle_gamma   90.00
#
_symmetry.space_group_name_H-M   'P 1'
#
loop_
_entity.id
_entity.type
_entity.pdbx_description
1 polymer ?
#
loop_
_entity_poly.entity_id
_entity_poly.type
_entity_poly.pdbx_seq_one_letter_code
_entity_poly.pdbx_strand_id
1 'polypeptide(L)'
;MLSFLSNTQTQRAGERGSVLIIIFVAVALFAALSFTVADIMRSGDPNMMAEEQAKLFADELLNDAQNFRLAVQDMKISNGCADTDISFANNIIAGYEHTPEAPDTCKVFNAAGGGMNFIKPSADMFDPNFASVAPSFYERWVFVGNTLVTDIGTTAPELMATVSFLRLGICEAINDRAGVPNPPPVVNLGGFPLVFTGTYTSTTTLGTGAHSALANKPFSCLQLGNTLSAGSYVFNYALISR
;
A
#
# COMPACT_ATOMS: atom_id res chain seq x y z
N MET A 1 11.48 40.00 84.20
CA MET A 1 12.63 39.22 83.74
C MET A 1 12.14 37.81 83.41
N LEU A 2 11.88 37.58 82.11
CA LEU A 2 11.96 36.32 81.33
C LEU A 2 11.11 35.10 81.75
N SER A 3 10.56 34.26 80.89
CA SER A 3 10.20 34.29 79.46
C SER A 3 9.61 32.91 79.08
N PHE A 4 8.92 32.90 77.94
CA PHE A 4 8.65 31.78 77.03
C PHE A 4 7.48 30.82 77.30
N LEU A 5 6.49 31.01 76.41
CA LEU A 5 5.48 30.07 75.95
C LEU A 5 6.09 28.72 75.56
N SER A 6 5.52 27.61 76.01
CA SER A 6 5.79 26.29 75.46
C SER A 6 4.63 25.85 74.58
N ASN A 7 4.87 25.86 73.27
CA ASN A 7 3.98 25.39 72.22
C ASN A 7 4.08 23.86 72.16
N THR A 8 3.01 23.14 72.52
CA THR A 8 2.98 21.68 72.46
C THR A 8 2.85 21.22 71.01
N GLN A 9 3.99 21.04 70.33
CA GLN A 9 4.06 20.39 69.03
C GLN A 9 3.67 18.92 69.16
N THR A 10 2.48 18.55 68.68
CA THR A 10 2.07 17.15 68.52
C THR A 10 2.87 16.53 67.37
N GLN A 11 4.03 15.95 67.69
CA GLN A 11 4.81 15.14 66.75
C GLN A 11 3.97 13.93 66.32
N ARG A 12 3.62 13.85 65.03
CA ARG A 12 2.95 12.69 64.43
C ARG A 12 3.88 11.49 64.52
N ALA A 13 3.51 10.52 65.36
CA ALA A 13 4.18 9.23 65.44
C ALA A 13 3.76 8.34 64.26
N GLY A 14 4.73 7.86 63.48
CA GLY A 14 4.62 6.55 62.86
C GLY A 14 4.37 6.45 61.35
N GLU A 15 4.74 7.42 60.51
CA GLU A 15 4.90 7.13 59.08
C GLU A 15 6.32 6.61 58.80
N ARG A 16 6.56 5.34 59.14
CA ARG A 16 7.69 4.58 58.62
C ARG A 16 7.32 4.00 57.26
N GLY A 17 7.02 4.88 56.29
CA GLY A 17 6.97 4.50 54.89
C GLY A 17 8.38 4.10 54.47
N SER A 18 8.58 2.83 54.09
CA SER A 18 9.86 2.36 53.59
C SER A 18 10.13 3.03 52.24
N VAL A 19 10.78 4.19 52.26
CA VAL A 19 11.19 4.94 51.06
C VAL A 19 11.94 4.04 50.08
N LEU A 20 12.66 3.04 50.60
CA LEU A 20 13.32 2.02 49.80
C LEU A 20 12.34 1.23 48.93
N ILE A 21 11.16 0.84 49.44
CA ILE A 21 10.14 0.11 48.67
C ILE A 21 9.61 0.96 47.51
N ILE A 22 9.39 2.26 47.73
CA ILE A 22 8.91 3.18 46.67
C ILE A 22 9.93 3.26 45.52
N ILE A 23 11.22 3.35 45.85
CA ILE A 23 12.29 3.38 44.85
C ILE A 23 12.34 2.06 44.07
N PHE A 24 12.25 0.91 44.75
CA PHE A 24 12.27 -0.39 44.08
C PHE A 24 11.08 -0.59 43.14
N VAL A 25 9.88 -0.17 43.55
CA VAL A 25 8.69 -0.26 42.69
C VAL A 25 8.83 0.66 41.47
N ALA A 26 9.34 1.87 41.64
CA ALA A 26 9.57 2.79 40.53
C ALA A 26 10.57 2.22 39.49
N VAL A 27 11.69 1.66 39.96
CA VAL A 27 12.69 1.03 39.08
C VAL A 27 12.13 -0.22 38.39
N ALA A 28 11.36 -1.05 39.10
CA ALA A 28 10.74 -2.24 38.53
C ALA A 28 9.72 -1.89 37.44
N LEU A 29 8.90 -0.86 37.64
CA LEU A 29 7.96 -0.37 36.63
C LEU A 29 8.68 0.21 35.40
N PHE A 30 9.76 0.98 35.63
CA PHE A 30 10.56 1.51 34.53
C PHE A 30 11.23 0.39 33.72
N ALA A 31 11.74 -0.64 34.40
CA ALA A 31 12.32 -1.83 33.76
C ALA A 31 11.28 -2.65 32.99
N ALA A 32 10.09 -2.87 33.56
CA ALA A 32 9.00 -3.60 32.89
C ALA A 32 8.50 -2.87 31.63
N LEU A 33 8.38 -1.53 31.69
CA LEU A 33 8.06 -0.70 30.52
C LEU A 33 9.18 -0.77 29.47
N SER A 34 10.45 -0.75 29.91
CA SER A 34 11.60 -0.84 29.01
C SER A 34 11.65 -2.20 28.29
N PHE A 35 11.27 -3.28 28.96
CA PHE A 35 11.21 -4.62 28.35
C PHE A 35 10.10 -4.72 27.31
N THR A 36 8.92 -4.13 27.55
CA THR A 36 7.82 -4.10 26.56
C THR A 36 8.16 -3.25 25.35
N VAL A 37 8.80 -2.09 25.53
CA VAL A 37 9.28 -1.27 24.40
C VAL A 37 10.39 -1.97 23.62
N ALA A 38 11.31 -2.66 24.31
CA ALA A 38 12.34 -3.45 23.66
C ALA A 38 11.77 -4.63 22.87
N ASP A 39 10.71 -5.29 23.35
CA ASP A 39 10.02 -6.35 22.61
C ASP A 39 9.33 -5.79 21.34
N ILE A 40 8.73 -4.58 21.38
CA ILE A 40 8.20 -3.90 20.18
C ILE A 40 9.31 -3.63 19.16
N MET A 41 10.52 -3.28 19.62
CA MET A 41 11.67 -3.05 18.74
C MET A 41 12.36 -4.34 18.27
N ARG A 42 12.24 -5.44 19.04
CA ARG A 42 12.90 -6.73 18.77
C ARG A 42 12.01 -7.72 18.02
N SER A 43 10.69 -7.53 18.03
CA SER A 43 9.76 -8.08 17.04
C SER A 43 9.78 -7.28 15.73
N GLY A 44 10.94 -6.70 15.37
CA GLY A 44 11.15 -6.04 14.10
C GLY A 44 11.08 -7.09 12.99
N ASP A 45 9.87 -7.34 12.51
CA ASP A 45 9.64 -8.01 11.24
C ASP A 45 10.45 -7.22 10.18
N PRO A 46 11.28 -7.88 9.34
CA PRO A 46 11.99 -7.22 8.24
C PRO A 46 11.07 -6.41 7.29
N ASN A 47 9.75 -6.60 7.38
CA ASN A 47 8.74 -5.79 6.70
C ASN A 47 8.33 -4.49 7.41
N MET A 48 8.76 -4.26 8.65
CA MET A 48 8.47 -3.02 9.38
C MET A 48 9.35 -1.87 8.88
N MET A 49 8.74 -0.99 8.09
CA MET A 49 9.32 0.29 7.69
C MET A 49 8.96 1.39 8.68
N ALA A 50 9.76 2.46 8.73
CA ALA A 50 9.35 3.66 9.45
C ALA A 50 8.07 4.24 8.84
N GLU A 51 7.09 4.61 9.66
CA GLU A 51 5.78 5.11 9.21
C GLU A 51 5.90 6.30 8.24
N GLU A 52 6.80 7.24 8.52
CA GLU A 52 7.05 8.39 7.65
C GLU A 52 7.60 7.96 6.28
N GLN A 53 8.51 6.99 6.27
CA GLN A 53 9.05 6.45 5.02
C GLN A 53 7.97 5.70 4.23
N ALA A 54 7.11 4.93 4.90
CA ALA A 54 5.99 4.26 4.26
C ALA A 54 5.00 5.25 3.64
N LYS A 55 4.72 6.37 4.32
CA LYS A 55 3.90 7.46 3.78
C LYS A 55 4.52 8.09 2.54
N LEU A 56 5.83 8.39 2.57
CA LEU A 56 6.53 8.94 1.41
C LEU A 56 6.46 8.02 0.19
N PHE A 57 6.71 6.71 0.37
CA PHE A 57 6.61 5.74 -0.72
C PHE A 57 5.18 5.55 -1.22
N ALA A 58 4.18 5.61 -0.34
CA ALA A 58 2.79 5.59 -0.75
C ALA A 58 2.42 6.82 -1.60
N ASP A 59 2.92 8.01 -1.26
CA ASP A 59 2.72 9.22 -2.08
C ASP A 59 3.43 9.11 -3.43
N GLU A 60 4.64 8.55 -3.47
CA GLU A 60 5.37 8.29 -4.72
C GLU A 60 4.56 7.38 -5.65
N LEU A 61 4.07 6.24 -5.16
CA LEU A 61 3.24 5.31 -5.94
C LEU A 61 1.94 5.95 -6.42
N LEU A 62 1.28 6.79 -5.60
CA LEU A 62 0.06 7.49 -5.99
C LEU A 62 0.33 8.53 -7.08
N ASN A 63 1.43 9.27 -6.99
CA ASN A 63 1.83 10.24 -7.99
C ASN A 63 2.16 9.57 -9.33
N ASP A 64 2.90 8.46 -9.29
CA ASP A 64 3.20 7.64 -10.48
C ASP A 64 1.92 7.12 -11.15
N ALA A 65 1.00 6.55 -10.36
CA ALA A 65 -0.28 6.06 -10.87
C ALA A 65 -1.13 7.19 -11.48
N GLN A 66 -1.13 8.36 -10.86
CA GLN A 66 -1.82 9.54 -11.37
C GLN A 66 -1.21 10.02 -12.70
N ASN A 67 0.12 9.97 -12.85
CA ASN A 67 0.78 10.31 -14.11
C ASN A 67 0.39 9.34 -15.23
N PHE A 68 0.36 8.02 -14.96
CA PHE A 68 -0.14 7.04 -15.93
C PHE A 68 -1.59 7.32 -16.33
N ARG A 69 -2.45 7.65 -15.36
CA ARG A 69 -3.85 7.97 -15.63
C ARG A 69 -3.98 9.20 -16.52
N LEU A 70 -3.23 10.27 -16.25
CA LEU A 70 -3.25 11.48 -17.07
C LEU A 70 -2.79 11.19 -18.50
N ALA A 71 -1.71 10.43 -18.69
CA ALA A 71 -1.24 10.07 -20.03
C ALA A 71 -2.27 9.22 -20.80
N VAL A 72 -2.88 8.24 -20.16
CA VAL A 72 -3.95 7.43 -20.77
C VAL A 72 -5.17 8.29 -21.12
N GLN A 73 -5.58 9.19 -20.21
CA GLN A 73 -6.71 10.09 -20.46
C GLN A 73 -6.44 11.07 -21.60
N ASP A 74 -5.23 11.65 -21.67
CA ASP A 74 -4.85 12.55 -22.76
C ASP A 74 -4.84 11.83 -24.11
N MET A 75 -4.27 10.62 -24.20
CA MET A 75 -4.32 9.85 -25.46
C MET A 75 -5.76 9.55 -25.90
N LYS A 76 -6.67 9.25 -24.96
CA LYS A 76 -8.08 9.04 -25.30
C LYS A 76 -8.75 10.31 -25.83
N ILE A 77 -8.47 11.47 -25.23
CA ILE A 77 -9.10 12.75 -25.58
C ILE A 77 -8.49 13.35 -26.85
N SER A 78 -7.16 13.43 -26.90
CA SER A 78 -6.39 14.12 -27.92
C SER A 78 -6.20 13.26 -29.18
N ASN A 79 -5.93 11.96 -29.02
CA ASN A 79 -5.66 11.05 -30.13
C ASN A 79 -6.86 10.15 -30.49
N GLY A 80 -7.95 10.22 -29.72
CA GLY A 80 -9.17 9.43 -29.98
C GLY A 80 -9.00 7.92 -29.76
N CYS A 81 -8.00 7.50 -28.98
CA CYS A 81 -7.74 6.09 -28.72
C CYS A 81 -8.91 5.42 -27.99
N ALA A 82 -9.35 4.26 -28.46
CA ALA A 82 -10.32 3.46 -27.72
C ALA A 82 -9.65 2.82 -26.48
N ASP A 83 -10.45 2.44 -25.48
CA ASP A 83 -9.99 1.76 -24.27
C ASP A 83 -9.19 0.48 -24.57
N THR A 84 -9.52 -0.17 -25.68
CA THR A 84 -8.90 -1.40 -26.17
C THR A 84 -7.68 -1.16 -27.04
N ASP A 85 -7.42 0.08 -27.48
CA ASP A 85 -6.25 0.41 -28.32
C ASP A 85 -5.06 0.92 -27.50
N ILE A 86 -5.27 1.14 -26.19
CA ILE A 86 -4.21 1.58 -25.28
C ILE A 86 -3.17 0.47 -25.15
N SER A 87 -1.91 0.80 -25.40
CA SER A 87 -0.81 -0.16 -25.32
C SER A 87 0.27 0.31 -24.34
N PHE A 88 0.70 -0.64 -23.51
CA PHE A 88 1.84 -0.49 -22.60
C PHE A 88 3.10 -1.19 -23.15
N ALA A 89 3.08 -1.57 -24.44
CA ALA A 89 4.23 -2.18 -25.11
C ALA A 89 5.46 -1.28 -24.99
N ASN A 90 6.57 -1.87 -24.52
CA ASN A 90 7.83 -1.19 -24.35
C ASN A 90 8.99 -2.18 -24.47
N ASN A 91 10.22 -1.68 -24.48
CA ASN A 91 11.44 -2.48 -24.61
C ASN A 91 12.03 -2.98 -23.28
N ILE A 92 11.38 -2.68 -22.15
CA ILE A 92 11.84 -3.05 -20.79
C ILE A 92 11.09 -4.27 -20.28
N ILE A 93 9.78 -4.34 -20.50
CA ILE A 93 8.91 -5.45 -20.07
C ILE A 93 8.19 -6.03 -21.29
N ALA A 94 8.47 -7.31 -21.57
CA ALA A 94 7.78 -8.09 -22.59
C ALA A 94 6.37 -8.52 -22.12
N GLY A 95 5.53 -8.97 -23.06
CA GLY A 95 4.18 -9.49 -22.78
C GLY A 95 3.06 -8.49 -23.07
N TYR A 96 3.39 -7.22 -23.30
CA TYR A 96 2.42 -6.16 -23.66
C TYR A 96 2.18 -6.05 -25.17
N GLU A 97 2.56 -7.06 -25.94
CA GLU A 97 2.33 -7.10 -27.39
C GLU A 97 0.82 -7.07 -27.68
N HIS A 98 0.42 -6.10 -28.49
CA HIS A 98 -0.97 -5.84 -28.84
C HIS A 98 -1.26 -6.39 -30.23
N THR A 99 -2.38 -7.09 -30.43
CA THR A 99 -2.76 -7.65 -31.75
C THR A 99 -4.21 -7.28 -32.09
N PRO A 100 -4.48 -6.54 -33.19
CA PRO A 100 -3.51 -5.93 -34.11
C PRO A 100 -2.62 -4.90 -33.41
N GLU A 101 -1.46 -4.54 -33.97
CA GLU A 101 -0.56 -3.59 -33.31
C GLU A 101 -1.28 -2.26 -33.04
N ALA A 102 -1.20 -1.76 -31.80
CA ALA A 102 -1.76 -0.47 -31.45
C ALA A 102 -1.02 0.67 -32.19
N PRO A 103 -1.72 1.72 -32.63
CA PRO A 103 -1.07 2.91 -33.20
C PRO A 103 -0.06 3.52 -32.22
N ASP A 104 1.02 4.11 -32.71
CA ASP A 104 2.02 4.78 -31.87
C ASP A 104 1.41 5.90 -31.00
N THR A 105 0.34 6.53 -31.48
CA THR A 105 -0.43 7.55 -30.74
C THR A 105 -1.23 7.00 -29.56
N CYS A 106 -1.39 5.69 -29.44
CA CYS A 106 -2.08 5.00 -28.34
C CYS A 106 -1.11 4.19 -27.46
N LYS A 107 0.20 4.31 -27.69
CA LYS A 107 1.24 3.70 -26.87
C LYS A 107 1.66 4.66 -25.76
N VAL A 108 1.49 4.23 -24.50
CA VAL A 108 1.79 5.05 -23.30
C VAL A 108 3.24 5.51 -23.26
N PHE A 109 4.17 4.63 -23.67
CA PHE A 109 5.61 4.88 -23.62
C PHE A 109 6.21 5.37 -24.95
N ASN A 110 5.38 5.69 -25.95
CA ASN A 110 5.84 6.24 -27.22
C ASN A 110 5.70 7.77 -27.20
N ALA A 111 6.68 8.48 -27.77
CA ALA A 111 6.68 9.93 -27.88
C ALA A 111 5.47 10.52 -28.64
N ALA A 112 4.90 9.77 -29.59
CA ALA A 112 3.69 10.18 -30.32
C ALA A 112 2.39 9.89 -29.55
N GLY A 113 2.45 9.04 -28.53
CA GLY A 113 1.34 8.70 -27.65
C GLY A 113 1.47 9.42 -26.31
N GLY A 114 1.67 8.66 -25.23
CA GLY A 114 1.73 9.21 -23.87
C GLY A 114 3.05 9.89 -23.51
N GLY A 115 4.11 9.67 -24.30
CA GLY A 115 5.43 10.27 -24.07
C GLY A 115 6.08 9.92 -22.73
N MET A 116 5.55 8.93 -22.01
CA MET A 116 6.03 8.57 -20.68
C MET A 116 7.29 7.71 -20.76
N ASN A 117 8.18 7.91 -19.79
CA ASN A 117 9.22 6.93 -19.52
C ASN A 117 8.67 5.84 -18.59
N PHE A 118 9.16 4.63 -18.75
CA PHE A 118 8.86 3.57 -17.79
C PHE A 118 9.47 3.90 -16.43
N ILE A 119 8.65 3.90 -15.38
CA ILE A 119 9.08 4.21 -14.02
C ILE A 119 9.38 2.88 -13.31
N LYS A 120 10.58 2.76 -12.73
CA LYS A 120 10.92 1.62 -11.87
C LYS A 120 10.77 2.07 -10.40
N PRO A 121 9.84 1.49 -9.62
CA PRO A 121 9.72 1.79 -8.20
C PRO A 121 10.98 1.39 -7.41
N SER A 122 11.27 2.08 -6.30
CA SER A 122 12.41 1.77 -5.43
C SER A 122 12.32 0.35 -4.87
N ALA A 123 13.44 -0.38 -4.87
CA ALA A 123 13.54 -1.73 -4.29
C ALA A 123 13.15 -1.77 -2.81
N ASP A 124 13.33 -0.67 -2.08
CA ASP A 124 12.98 -0.55 -0.66
C ASP A 124 11.48 -0.68 -0.39
N MET A 125 10.64 -0.47 -1.41
CA MET A 125 9.18 -0.60 -1.28
C MET A 125 8.72 -2.06 -1.14
N PHE A 126 9.56 -3.01 -1.52
CA PHE A 126 9.16 -4.40 -1.71
C PHE A 126 9.60 -5.30 -0.54
N ASP A 127 8.79 -6.33 -0.26
CA ASP A 127 9.14 -7.41 0.65
C ASP A 127 10.10 -8.38 -0.08
N PRO A 128 11.37 -8.47 0.36
CA PRO A 128 12.38 -9.28 -0.30
C PRO A 128 12.07 -10.78 -0.30
N ASN A 129 11.18 -11.26 0.56
CA ASN A 129 10.77 -12.67 0.58
C ASN A 129 10.06 -13.10 -0.71
N PHE A 130 9.52 -12.15 -1.48
CA PHE A 130 8.84 -12.44 -2.74
C PHE A 130 9.70 -12.23 -3.99
N ALA A 131 10.95 -11.77 -3.84
CA ALA A 131 11.84 -11.48 -4.96
C ALA A 131 12.06 -12.70 -5.88
N SER A 132 12.17 -13.90 -5.29
CA SER A 132 12.36 -15.16 -6.03
C SER A 132 11.06 -15.90 -6.36
N VAL A 133 9.93 -15.51 -5.75
CA VAL A 133 8.62 -16.16 -5.94
C VAL A 133 8.01 -15.80 -7.29
N ALA A 134 8.13 -14.53 -7.69
CA ALA A 134 7.51 -13.99 -8.90
C ALA A 134 8.40 -12.91 -9.56
N PRO A 135 9.61 -13.26 -10.01
CA PRO A 135 10.60 -12.27 -10.47
C PRO A 135 10.13 -11.41 -11.65
N SER A 136 9.21 -11.93 -12.48
CA SER A 136 8.62 -11.18 -13.60
C SER A 136 7.67 -10.06 -13.19
N PHE A 137 7.24 -10.02 -11.92
CA PHE A 137 6.30 -9.04 -11.38
C PHE A 137 6.86 -8.25 -10.18
N TYR A 138 8.07 -8.58 -9.74
CA TYR A 138 8.78 -7.90 -8.66
C TYR A 138 9.41 -6.59 -9.16
N GLU A 139 9.43 -5.56 -8.30
CA GLU A 139 10.04 -4.24 -8.56
C GLU A 139 9.55 -3.50 -9.81
N ARG A 140 8.25 -3.60 -10.14
CA ARG A 140 7.72 -2.98 -11.36
C ARG A 140 6.23 -2.68 -11.29
N TRP A 141 5.81 -1.77 -12.16
CA TRP A 141 4.42 -1.57 -12.53
C TRP A 141 3.93 -2.66 -13.48
N VAL A 142 2.71 -3.13 -13.24
CA VAL A 142 1.99 -4.08 -14.08
C VAL A 142 0.64 -3.48 -14.45
N PHE A 143 0.28 -3.51 -15.74
CA PHE A 143 -0.97 -2.96 -16.25
C PHE A 143 -1.90 -4.09 -16.65
N VAL A 144 -3.14 -4.06 -16.18
CA VAL A 144 -4.05 -5.21 -16.20
C VAL A 144 -5.47 -4.77 -16.57
N GLY A 145 -6.21 -5.64 -17.25
CA GLY A 145 -7.59 -5.37 -17.72
C GLY A 145 -8.63 -6.33 -17.15
N ASN A 146 -8.35 -6.97 -16.01
CA ASN A 146 -9.10 -8.13 -15.53
C ASN A 146 -9.89 -7.93 -14.22
N THR A 147 -9.79 -6.74 -13.64
CA THR A 147 -10.38 -6.42 -12.34
C THR A 147 -11.50 -5.42 -12.52
N LEU A 148 -12.70 -5.78 -12.06
CA LEU A 148 -13.83 -4.86 -11.90
C LEU A 148 -13.83 -4.35 -10.46
N VAL A 149 -14.06 -3.05 -10.26
CA VAL A 149 -14.33 -2.49 -8.93
C VAL A 149 -15.74 -1.92 -8.96
N THR A 150 -16.60 -2.35 -8.04
CA THR A 150 -17.97 -1.83 -8.03
C THR A 150 -18.02 -0.35 -7.65
N ASP A 151 -19.03 0.32 -8.20
CA ASP A 151 -19.33 1.73 -7.97
C ASP A 151 -18.24 2.70 -8.45
N ILE A 152 -17.34 2.28 -9.35
CA ILE A 152 -16.49 3.18 -10.14
C ILE A 152 -16.73 2.92 -11.64
N GLY A 153 -17.46 3.79 -12.33
CA GLY A 153 -17.81 3.58 -13.74
C GLY A 153 -19.02 2.66 -13.93
N THR A 154 -18.82 1.52 -14.57
CA THR A 154 -19.84 0.55 -15.01
C THR A 154 -19.59 -0.83 -14.37
N THR A 155 -20.16 -1.88 -14.96
CA THR A 155 -19.95 -3.27 -14.54
C THR A 155 -18.90 -4.00 -15.38
N ALA A 156 -18.11 -3.27 -16.17
CA ALA A 156 -17.03 -3.81 -16.99
C ALA A 156 -15.67 -3.74 -16.26
N PRO A 157 -14.70 -4.62 -16.57
CA PRO A 157 -13.37 -4.53 -15.97
C PRO A 157 -12.65 -3.22 -16.27
N GLU A 158 -11.88 -2.76 -15.30
CA GLU A 158 -11.08 -1.55 -15.38
C GLU A 158 -9.72 -1.80 -16.05
N LEU A 159 -9.14 -0.72 -16.58
CA LEU A 159 -7.71 -0.70 -16.86
C LEU A 159 -6.99 -0.25 -15.60
N MET A 160 -6.21 -1.12 -14.98
CA MET A 160 -5.51 -0.84 -13.72
C MET A 160 -4.00 -0.80 -13.90
N ALA A 161 -3.36 0.05 -13.11
CA ALA A 161 -1.93 -0.02 -12.79
C ALA A 161 -1.77 -0.67 -11.41
N THR A 162 -0.87 -1.63 -11.32
CA THR A 162 -0.70 -2.50 -10.16
C THR A 162 0.78 -2.61 -9.78
N VAL A 163 1.07 -2.59 -8.48
CA VAL A 163 2.39 -2.91 -7.92
C VAL A 163 2.21 -3.99 -6.86
N SER A 164 2.89 -5.11 -7.03
CA SER A 164 2.80 -6.27 -6.14
C SER A 164 3.98 -6.38 -5.19
N PHE A 165 3.80 -7.12 -4.10
CA PHE A 165 4.83 -7.42 -3.10
C PHE A 165 5.32 -6.20 -2.32
N LEU A 166 4.46 -5.21 -2.12
CA LEU A 166 4.77 -4.08 -1.26
C LEU A 166 4.92 -4.54 0.19
N ARG A 167 5.70 -3.82 0.96
CA ARG A 167 5.72 -3.97 2.43
C ARG A 167 4.40 -3.49 3.03
N LEU A 168 3.98 -4.11 4.14
CA LEU A 168 2.70 -3.85 4.79
C LEU A 168 2.48 -2.35 5.08
N GLY A 169 3.46 -1.68 5.67
CA GLY A 169 3.31 -0.27 6.06
C GLY A 169 2.98 0.67 4.88
N ILE A 170 3.49 0.37 3.68
CA ILE A 170 3.18 1.14 2.47
C ILE A 170 1.72 0.88 2.07
N CYS A 171 1.29 -0.37 2.10
CA CYS A 171 -0.08 -0.78 1.79
C CYS A 171 -1.10 -0.11 2.73
N GLU A 172 -0.80 -0.09 4.02
CA GLU A 172 -1.64 0.54 5.04
C GLU A 172 -1.73 2.05 4.83
N ALA A 173 -0.60 2.71 4.54
CA ALA A 173 -0.56 4.14 4.25
C ALA A 173 -1.36 4.51 2.98
N ILE A 174 -1.36 3.64 1.96
CA ILE A 174 -2.22 3.84 0.76
C ILE A 174 -3.70 3.72 1.15
N ASN A 175 -4.04 2.71 1.95
CA ASN A 175 -5.43 2.47 2.37
C ASN A 175 -5.99 3.60 3.25
N ASP A 176 -5.17 4.18 4.12
CA ASP A 176 -5.56 5.35 4.91
C ASP A 176 -5.98 6.52 4.00
N ARG A 177 -5.25 6.76 2.90
CA ARG A 177 -5.59 7.78 1.89
C ARG A 177 -6.81 7.40 1.06
N ALA A 178 -7.00 6.11 0.79
CA ALA A 178 -8.17 5.59 0.06
C ALA A 178 -9.45 5.59 0.92
N GLY A 179 -9.33 5.71 2.25
CA GLY A 179 -10.42 5.44 3.18
C GLY A 179 -10.87 3.97 3.11
N VAL A 180 -9.91 3.06 3.00
CA VAL A 180 -10.07 1.60 3.07
C VAL A 180 -9.58 1.12 4.43
N PRO A 181 -10.30 0.22 5.13
CA PRO A 181 -9.88 -0.26 6.46
C PRO A 181 -8.53 -0.99 6.45
N ASN A 182 -7.77 -0.83 7.53
CA ASN A 182 -6.59 -1.63 7.85
C ASN A 182 -6.90 -2.64 8.98
N PRO A 183 -6.29 -3.85 9.00
CA PRO A 183 -5.31 -4.35 8.02
C PRO A 183 -5.90 -4.52 6.62
N PRO A 184 -5.07 -4.47 5.55
CA PRO A 184 -5.54 -4.51 4.17
C PRO A 184 -6.52 -5.68 3.92
N PRO A 185 -7.66 -5.44 3.24
CA PRO A 185 -8.61 -6.51 2.96
C PRO A 185 -7.95 -7.66 2.20
N VAL A 186 -8.16 -8.88 2.70
CA VAL A 186 -7.65 -10.10 2.05
C VAL A 186 -8.52 -10.42 0.86
N VAL A 187 -7.93 -10.57 -0.32
CA VAL A 187 -8.62 -10.93 -1.57
C VAL A 187 -8.00 -12.18 -2.19
N ASN A 188 -8.82 -12.95 -2.89
CA ASN A 188 -8.36 -14.09 -3.67
C ASN A 188 -8.38 -13.72 -5.15
N LEU A 189 -7.30 -13.10 -5.62
CA LEU A 189 -7.13 -12.82 -7.04
C LEU A 189 -6.75 -14.11 -7.77
N GLY A 190 -7.49 -14.45 -8.83
CA GLY A 190 -7.21 -15.63 -9.65
C GLY A 190 -5.94 -15.46 -10.48
N GLY A 191 -4.83 -16.08 -10.06
CA GLY A 191 -3.57 -16.11 -10.82
C GLY A 191 -2.85 -14.77 -10.95
N PHE A 192 -1.57 -14.80 -11.36
CA PHE A 192 -0.83 -13.59 -11.68
C PHE A 192 -1.50 -12.83 -12.83
N PRO A 193 -1.43 -11.50 -12.83
CA PRO A 193 -2.17 -10.72 -13.81
C PRO A 193 -1.73 -11.05 -15.24
N LEU A 194 -2.72 -11.36 -16.07
CA LEU A 194 -2.56 -11.23 -17.51
C LEU A 194 -2.38 -9.74 -17.79
N VAL A 195 -1.18 -9.41 -18.25
CA VAL A 195 -0.86 -8.05 -18.69
C VAL A 195 -1.85 -7.59 -19.75
N PHE A 196 -2.17 -6.31 -19.75
CA PHE A 196 -3.14 -5.74 -20.67
C PHE A 196 -2.57 -5.66 -22.09
N THR A 197 -3.16 -6.44 -23.01
CA THR A 197 -2.79 -6.49 -24.43
C THR A 197 -3.88 -5.92 -25.34
N GLY A 198 -4.73 -5.03 -24.81
CA GLY A 198 -5.91 -4.49 -25.49
C GLY A 198 -7.22 -5.22 -25.20
N THR A 199 -7.17 -6.28 -24.39
CA THR A 199 -8.34 -7.11 -24.06
C THR A 199 -8.69 -6.99 -22.59
N TYR A 200 -9.97 -6.78 -22.31
CA TYR A 200 -10.54 -6.84 -20.96
C TYR A 200 -11.11 -8.23 -20.71
N THR A 201 -10.68 -8.88 -19.62
CA THR A 201 -11.14 -10.23 -19.24
C THR A 201 -11.53 -10.23 -17.76
N SER A 202 -12.82 -10.09 -17.44
CA SER A 202 -13.22 -10.07 -16.03
C SER A 202 -12.95 -11.44 -15.39
N THR A 203 -12.04 -11.48 -14.41
CA THR A 203 -11.84 -12.66 -13.56
C THR A 203 -12.07 -12.35 -12.09
N THR A 204 -12.10 -11.07 -11.71
CA THR A 204 -12.23 -10.64 -10.31
C THR A 204 -13.14 -9.42 -10.20
N THR A 205 -14.04 -9.42 -9.21
CA THR A 205 -14.87 -8.26 -8.82
C THR A 205 -14.54 -7.85 -7.38
N LEU A 206 -14.11 -6.60 -7.20
CA LEU A 206 -13.87 -5.96 -5.91
C LEU A 206 -15.06 -5.06 -5.53
N GLY A 207 -15.25 -4.80 -4.23
CA GLY A 207 -16.34 -3.95 -3.74
C GLY A 207 -17.66 -4.68 -3.48
N THR A 208 -17.67 -6.01 -3.53
CA THR A 208 -18.84 -6.83 -3.19
C THR A 208 -18.58 -7.77 -2.01
N GLY A 209 -19.64 -8.22 -1.34
CA GLY A 209 -19.56 -9.23 -0.28
C GLY A 209 -18.52 -8.89 0.80
N ALA A 210 -17.58 -9.81 1.01
CA ALA A 210 -16.48 -9.68 1.98
C ALA A 210 -15.47 -8.57 1.65
N HIS A 211 -15.54 -7.96 0.46
CA HIS A 211 -14.67 -6.88 0.00
C HIS A 211 -15.45 -5.57 -0.25
N SER A 212 -16.64 -5.42 0.34
CA SER A 212 -17.51 -4.24 0.17
C SER A 212 -16.86 -2.91 0.54
N ALA A 213 -15.84 -2.91 1.41
CA ALA A 213 -15.07 -1.71 1.74
C ALA A 213 -14.27 -1.13 0.56
N LEU A 214 -14.11 -1.91 -0.52
CA LEU A 214 -13.43 -1.50 -1.76
C LEU A 214 -14.40 -0.86 -2.78
N ALA A 215 -15.70 -0.84 -2.49
CA ALA A 215 -16.68 -0.20 -3.36
C ALA A 215 -16.41 1.31 -3.45
N ASN A 216 -16.56 1.88 -4.64
CA ASN A 216 -16.31 3.29 -4.92
C ASN A 216 -14.86 3.73 -4.60
N LYS A 217 -13.88 2.80 -4.68
CA LYS A 217 -12.46 3.08 -4.44
C LYS A 217 -11.68 2.97 -5.75
N PRO A 218 -11.32 4.10 -6.40
CA PRO A 218 -10.52 4.07 -7.64
C PRO A 218 -9.10 3.54 -7.41
N PHE A 219 -8.64 3.50 -6.17
CA PHE A 219 -7.40 2.86 -5.79
C PHE A 219 -7.53 2.23 -4.40
N SER A 220 -6.77 1.17 -4.16
CA SER A 220 -6.71 0.47 -2.87
C SER A 220 -5.49 -0.44 -2.83
N CYS A 221 -5.10 -0.85 -1.63
CA CYS A 221 -4.10 -1.87 -1.43
C CYS A 221 -4.68 -3.07 -0.68
N LEU A 222 -4.34 -4.28 -1.14
CA LEU A 222 -5.00 -5.54 -0.77
C LEU A 222 -3.97 -6.58 -0.37
N GLN A 223 -4.35 -7.52 0.49
CA GLN A 223 -3.53 -8.69 0.80
C GLN A 223 -3.98 -9.90 -0.03
N LEU A 224 -3.06 -10.67 -0.61
CA LEU A 224 -3.40 -11.89 -1.35
C LEU A 224 -3.60 -13.09 -0.41
N GLY A 225 -4.72 -13.81 -0.53
CA GLY A 225 -5.08 -14.91 0.38
C GLY A 225 -4.64 -16.32 -0.05
N ASN A 226 -4.83 -16.71 -1.31
CA ASN A 226 -4.74 -18.12 -1.76
C ASN A 226 -3.92 -18.31 -3.05
N THR A 227 -2.78 -17.64 -3.18
CA THR A 227 -1.87 -17.78 -4.34
C THR A 227 -0.48 -18.23 -3.88
N LEU A 228 0.43 -18.50 -4.83
CA LEU A 228 1.87 -18.68 -4.54
C LEU A 228 2.48 -17.45 -3.84
N SER A 229 1.75 -16.34 -3.80
CA SER A 229 2.11 -15.07 -3.16
C SER A 229 1.18 -14.73 -2.00
N ALA A 230 0.55 -15.74 -1.37
CA ALA A 230 -0.28 -15.52 -0.20
C ALA A 230 0.49 -14.73 0.88
N GLY A 231 -0.17 -13.76 1.47
CA GLY A 231 0.40 -12.83 2.43
C GLY A 231 1.05 -11.58 1.81
N SER A 232 1.27 -11.53 0.50
CA SER A 232 1.82 -10.35 -0.16
C SER A 232 0.78 -9.24 -0.34
N TYR A 233 1.26 -8.00 -0.46
CA TYR A 233 0.43 -6.81 -0.61
C TYR A 233 0.50 -6.27 -2.04
N VAL A 234 -0.66 -5.89 -2.58
CA VAL A 234 -0.81 -5.42 -3.95
C VAL A 234 -1.57 -4.11 -3.97
N PHE A 235 -0.91 -3.07 -4.47
CA PHE A 235 -1.54 -1.79 -4.75
C PHE A 235 -2.19 -1.82 -6.14
N ASN A 236 -3.43 -1.36 -6.23
CA ASN A 236 -4.18 -1.23 -7.48
C ASN A 236 -4.71 0.19 -7.63
N TYR A 237 -4.62 0.72 -8.85
CA TYR A 237 -5.13 2.04 -9.21
C TYR A 237 -5.80 1.99 -10.58
N ALA A 238 -7.04 2.43 -10.68
CA ALA A 238 -7.79 2.49 -11.93
C ALA A 238 -7.34 3.67 -12.81
N LEU A 239 -6.78 3.37 -13.98
CA LEU A 239 -6.41 4.33 -15.02
C LEU A 239 -7.61 4.71 -15.88
N ILE A 240 -8.43 3.72 -16.22
CA ILE A 240 -9.74 3.90 -16.88
C ILE A 240 -10.77 3.17 -16.03
N SER A 241 -11.75 3.93 -15.54
CA SER A 241 -12.99 3.38 -15.01
C SER A 241 -14.00 3.32 -16.15
N ARG A 242 -14.36 2.11 -16.58
CA ARG A 242 -15.18 1.88 -17.79
C ARG A 242 -16.64 1.91 -17.48
#